data_AF-A0A1B6JYA1-F1
#
_entry.id   AF-A0A1B6JYA1-F1
#
_cell.length_a   1.000
_cell.length_b   1.000
_cell.length_c   1.000
_cell.angle_alpha   90.00
_cell.angle_beta   90.00
_cell.angle_gamma   90.00
#
_symmetry.space_group_name_H-M   'P 1'
#
loop_
_entity.id
_entity.type
_entity.pdbx_description
1 polymer ?
#
loop_
_entity_poly.entity_id
_entity_poly.type
_entity_poly.pdbx_seq_one_letter_code
_entity_poly.pdbx_strand_id
1 'polypeptide(L)'
;LSDLYVQLHWCVQQANEQLARSGTNCLENLVISNGLKFGEDTWAKTCQCVLDMFKCTIPTDLLTWTHTPEVENVRPGILKRSNSTFSVHSNNSITSDDIALSKMGSMFTALLIKCVVQLELIQTVDNIIFYPATSRK
;
A
#
# COMPACT_ATOMS: atom_id res chain seq x y z
N LEU A 1 10.70 22.97 -6.70
CA LEU A 1 11.06 21.67 -6.10
C LEU A 1 10.13 21.28 -4.96
N SER A 2 9.75 22.20 -4.05
CA SER A 2 8.79 21.89 -2.97
C SER A 2 7.50 21.26 -3.47
N ASP A 3 6.83 21.87 -4.46
CA ASP A 3 5.57 21.34 -5.00
C ASP A 3 5.74 19.97 -5.67
N LEU A 4 6.91 19.72 -6.28
CA LEU A 4 7.24 18.43 -6.86
C LEU A 4 7.36 17.35 -5.78
N TYR A 5 8.00 17.65 -4.64
CA TYR A 5 8.09 16.69 -3.52
C TYR A 5 6.70 16.37 -2.94
N VAL A 6 5.81 17.37 -2.86
CA VAL A 6 4.42 17.15 -2.42
C VAL A 6 3.70 16.20 -3.38
N GLN A 7 3.86 16.40 -4.69
CA GLN A 7 3.27 15.51 -5.71
C GLN A 7 3.85 14.09 -5.64
N LEU A 8 5.17 13.95 -5.50
CA LEU A 8 5.84 12.65 -5.37
C LEU A 8 5.33 11.89 -4.14
N HIS A 9 5.23 12.58 -3.00
CA HIS A 9 4.67 12.01 -1.78
C HIS A 9 3.20 11.61 -1.95
N TRP A 10 2.38 12.43 -2.61
CA TRP A 10 0.99 12.10 -2.88
C TRP A 10 0.84 10.86 -3.79
N CYS A 11 1.70 10.70 -4.80
CA CYS A 11 1.69 9.56 -5.72
C CYS A 11 1.88 8.22 -4.99
N VAL A 12 2.79 8.14 -4.01
CA VAL A 12 3.06 6.90 -3.27
C VAL A 12 2.05 6.60 -2.16
N GLN A 13 1.26 7.58 -1.75
CA GLN A 13 0.17 7.38 -0.79
C GLN A 13 -1.06 6.73 -1.42
N GLN A 14 -1.19 6.76 -2.75
CA GLN A 14 -2.32 6.17 -3.42
C GLN A 14 -2.23 4.64 -3.37
N ALA A 15 -3.38 3.97 -3.22
CA ALA A 15 -3.52 2.53 -3.41
C ALA A 15 -3.49 2.17 -4.92
N ASN A 16 -2.48 2.68 -5.62
CA ASN A 16 -2.26 2.46 -7.05
C ASN A 16 -0.77 2.27 -7.32
N GLU A 17 -0.39 1.02 -7.59
CA GLU A 17 0.98 0.61 -7.85
C GLU A 17 1.64 1.40 -9.00
N GLN A 18 0.91 1.61 -10.11
CA GLN A 18 1.47 2.27 -11.29
C GLN A 18 1.79 3.74 -11.03
N LEU A 19 0.93 4.41 -10.26
CA LEU A 19 1.17 5.80 -9.89
C LEU A 19 2.38 5.93 -8.96
N ALA A 20 2.49 5.02 -7.98
CA ALA A 20 3.65 4.99 -7.11
C ALA A 20 4.94 4.73 -7.90
N ARG A 21 4.93 3.77 -8.84
CA ARG A 21 6.07 3.45 -9.71
C ARG A 21 6.46 4.61 -10.63
N SER A 22 5.48 5.35 -11.14
CA SER A 22 5.74 6.58 -11.90
C SER A 22 6.38 7.65 -11.02
N GLY A 23 5.92 7.79 -9.77
CA GLY A 23 6.50 8.68 -8.77
C GLY A 23 7.95 8.33 -8.44
N THR A 24 8.26 7.06 -8.15
CA THR A 24 9.63 6.64 -7.83
C THR A 24 10.58 6.83 -9.01
N ASN A 25 10.14 6.50 -10.23
CA ASN A 25 10.93 6.73 -11.45
C ASN A 25 11.18 8.23 -11.70
N CYS A 26 10.19 9.08 -11.44
CA CYS A 26 10.36 10.54 -11.54
C CYS A 26 11.41 11.05 -10.53
N LEU A 27 11.36 10.59 -9.28
CA LEU A 27 12.36 10.90 -8.26
C LEU A 27 13.77 10.45 -8.69
N GLU A 28 13.89 9.22 -9.18
CA GLU A 28 15.15 8.65 -9.66
C GLU A 28 15.78 9.55 -10.74
N ASN A 29 15.02 9.85 -11.79
CA ASN A 29 15.49 10.68 -12.90
C ASN A 29 15.83 12.11 -12.47
N LEU A 30 15.03 12.69 -11.56
CA LEU A 30 15.28 14.01 -11.00
C LEU A 30 16.67 14.05 -10.34
N VAL A 31 16.95 13.08 -9.47
CA VAL A 31 18.19 13.02 -8.70
C VAL A 31 19.38 12.64 -9.58
N ILE A 32 19.26 11.67 -10.48
CA ILE A 32 20.33 11.29 -11.40
C ILE A 32 20.71 12.47 -12.31
N SER A 33 19.73 13.18 -12.86
CA SER A 33 19.98 14.25 -13.83
C SER A 33 20.45 15.56 -13.20
N ASN A 34 20.04 15.84 -11.96
CA ASN A 34 20.26 17.15 -11.34
C ASN A 34 20.95 17.12 -9.97
N GLY A 35 21.20 15.94 -9.39
CA GLY A 35 21.71 15.79 -8.03
C GLY A 35 23.05 16.48 -7.78
N LEU A 36 23.91 16.59 -8.79
CA LEU A 36 25.18 17.34 -8.69
C LEU A 36 24.98 18.86 -8.57
N LYS A 37 23.83 19.38 -9.00
CA LYS A 37 23.46 20.80 -8.90
C LYS A 37 22.70 21.11 -7.63
N PHE A 38 22.34 20.10 -6.84
CA PHE A 38 21.60 20.30 -5.60
C PHE A 38 22.54 20.84 -4.52
N GLY A 39 22.14 21.96 -3.92
CA GLY A 39 22.74 22.42 -2.67
C GLY A 39 22.27 21.57 -1.48
N GLU A 40 22.86 21.82 -0.32
CA GLU A 40 22.58 21.09 0.92
C GLU A 40 21.11 21.14 1.34
N ASP A 41 20.47 22.32 1.26
CA ASP A 41 19.03 22.48 1.57
C ASP A 41 18.13 21.64 0.63
N THR A 42 18.45 21.59 -0.67
CA THR A 42 17.70 20.79 -1.64
C THR A 42 17.89 19.29 -1.39
N TRP A 43 19.11 18.87 -1.06
CA TRP A 43 19.38 17.48 -0.67
C TRP A 43 18.65 17.10 0.61
N ALA A 44 18.63 17.96 1.62
CA ALA A 44 17.88 17.74 2.86
C ALA A 44 16.39 17.53 2.58
N LYS A 45 15.78 18.38 1.73
CA LYS A 45 14.39 18.24 1.29
C LYS A 45 14.16 16.96 0.47
N THR A 46 15.11 16.59 -0.38
CA THR A 46 15.05 15.34 -1.16
C THR A 46 15.06 14.13 -0.23
N CYS A 47 16.01 14.06 0.70
CA CYS A 47 16.10 12.99 1.69
C CYS A 47 14.86 12.93 2.60
N GLN A 48 14.33 14.08 3.00
CA GLN A 48 13.08 14.15 3.77
C GLN A 48 11.90 13.60 2.97
N CYS A 49 11.78 13.97 1.69
CA CYS A 49 10.77 13.42 0.79
C CYS A 49 10.87 11.89 0.71
N VAL A 50 12.08 11.35 0.47
CA VAL A 50 12.31 9.90 0.43
C VAL A 50 11.91 9.23 1.74
N LEU A 51 12.29 9.81 2.88
CA LEU A 51 11.94 9.30 4.20
C LEU A 51 10.42 9.25 4.42
N ASP A 52 9.70 10.30 4.01
CA ASP A 52 8.25 10.36 4.15
C ASP A 52 7.56 9.35 3.24
N MET A 53 8.06 9.16 2.01
CA MET A 53 7.60 8.10 1.10
C MET A 53 7.80 6.69 1.71
N PHE A 54 8.93 6.43 2.37
CA PHE A 54 9.13 5.18 3.11
C PHE A 54 8.17 5.05 4.28
N LYS A 55 7.98 6.09 5.10
CA LYS A 55 7.08 6.02 6.26
C LYS A 55 5.64 5.74 5.87
N CYS A 56 5.11 6.36 4.82
CA CYS A 56 3.72 6.19 4.42
C CYS A 56 3.43 4.84 3.73
N THR A 57 4.47 4.13 3.30
CA THR A 57 4.36 2.84 2.61
C THR A 57 4.65 1.65 3.54
N ILE A 58 4.88 1.86 4.84
CA ILE A 58 5.07 0.76 5.80
C ILE A 58 3.75 -0.01 5.94
N PRO A 59 3.72 -1.33 5.69
CA PRO A 59 2.52 -2.15 5.82
C PRO A 59 2.30 -2.59 7.29
N THR A 60 2.21 -1.63 8.22
CA THR A 60 2.07 -1.93 9.67
C THR A 60 0.89 -2.83 9.99
N ASP A 61 -0.23 -2.64 9.28
CA ASP A 61 -1.45 -3.41 9.54
C ASP A 61 -1.26 -4.90 9.21
N LEU A 62 -0.30 -5.26 8.35
CA LEU A 62 0.06 -6.66 8.09
C LEU A 62 0.72 -7.30 9.31
N LEU A 63 1.52 -6.53 10.07
CA LEU A 63 2.26 -7.01 11.23
C LEU A 63 1.37 -7.13 12.47
N THR A 64 0.36 -6.26 12.58
CA THR A 64 -0.60 -6.27 13.69
C THR A 64 -1.89 -7.00 13.36
N TRP A 65 -2.00 -7.60 12.16
CA TRP A 65 -3.20 -8.30 11.77
C TRP A 65 -3.43 -9.52 12.65
N THR A 66 -4.60 -9.58 13.27
CA THR A 66 -5.07 -10.75 14.01
C THR A 66 -6.44 -11.12 13.50
N HIS A 67 -6.64 -12.39 13.12
CA HIS A 67 -7.97 -12.94 12.90
C HIS A 67 -8.64 -13.06 14.27
N THR A 68 -9.25 -11.99 14.78
CA THR A 68 -10.16 -12.13 15.92
C THR A 68 -11.36 -12.90 15.39
N PRO A 69 -11.57 -14.18 15.75
CA PRO A 69 -12.89 -14.74 15.59
C PRO A 69 -13.78 -13.85 16.46
N GLU A 70 -14.76 -13.20 15.84
CA GLU A 70 -15.85 -12.63 16.63
C GLU A 70 -16.35 -13.77 17.51
N VAL A 71 -16.21 -13.62 18.82
CA VAL A 71 -16.85 -14.52 19.77
C VAL A 71 -18.34 -14.20 19.66
N GLU A 72 -18.96 -14.70 18.60
CA GLU A 72 -20.39 -14.90 18.58
C GLU A 72 -20.68 -15.69 19.85
N ASN A 73 -21.47 -15.08 20.73
CA ASN A 73 -22.02 -15.74 21.88
C ASN A 73 -22.91 -16.88 21.37
N VAL A 74 -22.31 -18.03 21.08
CA VAL A 74 -23.01 -19.28 20.81
C VAL A 74 -23.72 -19.64 22.11
N ARG A 75 -24.99 -19.22 22.22
CA ARG A 75 -25.90 -19.79 23.21
C ARG A 75 -26.07 -21.26 22.85
N PRO A 76 -25.63 -22.22 23.68
CA PRO A 76 -25.85 -23.62 23.40
C PRO A 76 -27.33 -23.94 23.66
N GLY A 77 -28.04 -24.38 22.62
CA GLY A 77 -29.29 -25.12 22.78
C GLY A 77 -30.55 -24.40 22.29
N ILE A 78 -31.00 -24.78 21.09
CA ILE A 78 -32.32 -25.40 20.87
C ILE A 78 -32.37 -25.88 19.42
N LEU A 79 -32.39 -27.20 19.23
CA LEU A 79 -32.70 -27.83 17.95
C LEU A 79 -34.17 -27.51 17.60
N LYS A 80 -34.42 -26.59 16.67
CA LYS A 80 -35.75 -26.45 16.04
C LYS A 80 -35.83 -27.33 14.81
N ARG A 81 -36.60 -28.41 14.99
CA ARG A 81 -37.07 -29.38 14.01
C ARG A 81 -37.82 -28.70 12.84
N SER A 82 -37.64 -29.28 11.67
CA SER A 82 -38.05 -28.89 10.31
C SER A 82 -39.53 -28.51 10.10
N ASN A 83 -39.80 -27.69 9.07
CA ASN A 83 -40.92 -27.88 8.14
C ASN A 83 -40.65 -27.19 6.79
N SER A 84 -40.79 -27.98 5.73
CA SER A 84 -40.63 -27.66 4.31
C SER A 84 -41.73 -26.75 3.76
N THR A 85 -41.39 -25.86 2.80
CA THR A 85 -42.15 -25.60 1.56
C THR A 85 -41.41 -24.60 0.66
N PHE A 86 -41.13 -25.05 -0.56
CA PHE A 86 -40.84 -24.31 -1.80
C PHE A 86 -40.87 -22.76 -1.72
N SER A 87 -39.71 -22.12 -1.93
CA SER A 87 -39.62 -20.71 -2.29
C SER A 87 -38.42 -20.50 -3.20
N VAL A 88 -38.68 -20.50 -4.51
CA VAL A 88 -37.73 -20.02 -5.52
C VAL A 88 -37.86 -18.49 -5.54
N HIS A 89 -37.26 -17.84 -4.56
CA HIS A 89 -37.00 -16.40 -4.61
C HIS A 89 -35.50 -16.25 -4.43
N SER A 90 -34.80 -15.97 -5.53
CA SER A 90 -33.39 -15.59 -5.53
C SER A 90 -33.26 -14.22 -4.86
N ASN A 91 -33.33 -14.20 -3.54
CA ASN A 91 -32.86 -13.08 -2.76
C ASN A 91 -31.36 -13.26 -2.64
N ASN A 92 -30.61 -12.47 -3.41
CA ASN A 92 -29.18 -12.30 -3.24
C ASN A 92 -28.93 -11.55 -1.92
N SER A 93 -29.23 -12.21 -0.79
CA SER A 93 -28.95 -11.67 0.54
C SER A 93 -27.46 -11.77 0.75
N ILE A 94 -26.75 -10.69 0.41
CA ILE A 94 -25.35 -10.52 0.76
C ILE A 94 -25.24 -10.78 2.26
N THR A 95 -24.55 -11.84 2.64
CA THR A 95 -24.40 -12.21 4.04
C THR A 95 -23.37 -11.28 4.69
N SER A 96 -23.46 -11.06 6.00
CA SER A 96 -22.46 -10.27 6.73
C SER A 96 -21.03 -10.81 6.53
N ASP A 97 -20.90 -12.12 6.34
CA ASP A 97 -19.64 -12.81 6.03
C ASP A 97 -19.06 -12.39 4.67
N ASP A 98 -19.91 -12.22 3.64
CA ASP A 98 -19.47 -11.78 2.30
C ASP A 98 -18.89 -10.36 2.33
N ILE A 99 -19.48 -9.47 3.14
CA ILE A 99 -19.01 -8.08 3.31
C ILE A 99 -17.67 -8.04 4.07
N ALA A 100 -17.53 -8.85 5.11
CA ALA A 100 -16.29 -8.96 5.88
C ALA A 100 -15.13 -9.50 5.04
N LEU A 101 -15.39 -10.52 4.22
CA LEU A 101 -14.40 -11.10 3.30
C LEU A 101 -13.96 -10.11 2.22
N SER A 102 -14.91 -9.35 1.65
CA SER A 102 -14.64 -8.28 0.67
C SER A 102 -13.75 -7.17 1.28
N LYS A 103 -14.06 -6.74 2.50
CA LYS A 103 -13.27 -5.73 3.22
C LYS A 103 -11.86 -6.23 3.53
N MET A 104 -11.73 -7.49 3.92
CA MET A 104 -10.44 -8.14 4.15
C MET A 104 -9.61 -8.20 2.86
N GLY A 105 -10.22 -8.56 1.72
CA GLY A 105 -9.57 -8.59 0.42
C GLY A 105 -9.07 -7.19 -0.02
N SER A 106 -9.85 -6.14 0.21
CA SER A 106 -9.44 -4.76 -0.07
C SER A 106 -8.27 -4.31 0.80
N MET A 107 -8.29 -4.64 2.10
CA MET A 107 -7.19 -4.36 3.03
C MET A 107 -5.89 -5.05 2.59
N PHE A 108 -5.94 -6.34 2.27
CA PHE A 108 -4.75 -7.09 1.83
C PHE A 108 -4.22 -6.60 0.49
N THR A 109 -5.10 -6.20 -0.44
CA THR A 109 -4.68 -5.55 -1.70
C THR A 109 -3.90 -4.27 -1.42
N ALA A 110 -4.41 -3.40 -0.53
CA ALA A 110 -3.72 -2.17 -0.16
C ALA A 110 -2.36 -2.43 0.53
N LEU A 111 -2.28 -3.46 1.37
CA LEU A 111 -1.03 -3.88 2.03
C LEU A 111 -0.02 -4.44 1.03
N LEU A 112 -0.46 -5.23 0.06
CA LEU A 112 0.39 -5.74 -1.02
C LEU A 112 0.99 -4.57 -1.81
N ILE A 113 0.17 -3.59 -2.18
CA ILE A 113 0.64 -2.39 -2.89
C ILE A 113 1.70 -1.67 -2.04
N LYS A 114 1.47 -1.46 -0.74
CA LYS A 114 2.46 -0.86 0.16
C LYS A 114 3.80 -1.62 0.15
N CYS A 115 3.77 -2.95 0.19
CA CYS A 115 4.98 -3.79 0.10
C CYS A 115 5.71 -3.64 -1.25
N VAL A 116 4.98 -3.62 -2.36
CA VAL A 116 5.58 -3.43 -3.69
C VAL A 116 6.22 -2.05 -3.79
N VAL A 117 5.54 -1.00 -3.35
CA VAL A 117 6.08 0.36 -3.38
C VAL A 117 7.30 0.51 -2.48
N GLN A 118 7.34 -0.15 -1.32
CA GLN A 118 8.53 -0.24 -0.47
C GLN A 118 9.73 -0.83 -1.21
N LEU A 119 9.54 -1.94 -1.92
CA LEU A 119 10.62 -2.58 -2.68
C LEU A 119 11.14 -1.66 -3.81
N GLU A 120 10.24 -1.01 -4.53
CA GLU A 120 10.59 -0.06 -5.59
C GLU A 120 11.35 1.15 -5.03
N LEU A 121 10.95 1.69 -3.87
CA LEU A 121 11.68 2.79 -3.22
C LEU A 121 13.10 2.37 -2.83
N ILE A 122 13.30 1.15 -2.34
CA ILE A 122 14.63 0.61 -2.03
C ILE A 122 15.48 0.57 -3.30
N GLN A 123 14.93 0.03 -4.40
CA GLN A 123 15.63 -0.06 -5.68
C GLN A 123 15.96 1.33 -6.24
N THR A 124 15.05 2.29 -6.16
CA THR A 124 15.30 3.68 -6.59
C THR A 124 16.43 4.32 -5.80
N VAL A 125 16.49 4.12 -4.48
CA VAL A 125 17.59 4.67 -3.65
C VAL A 125 18.91 3.98 -3.98
N ASP A 126 18.91 2.67 -4.17
CA ASP A 126 20.09 1.90 -4.61
C ASP A 126 20.62 2.44 -5.95
N ASN A 127 19.73 2.59 -6.92
CA ASN A 127 20.03 3.19 -8.22
C ASN A 127 20.63 4.59 -8.04
N ILE A 128 19.99 5.49 -7.28
CA ILE A 128 20.49 6.86 -7.06
C ILE A 128 21.91 6.87 -6.48
N ILE A 129 22.17 6.06 -5.44
CA ILE A 129 23.44 6.08 -4.72
C ILE A 129 24.55 5.43 -5.56
N PHE A 130 24.25 4.33 -6.24
CA PHE A 130 25.24 3.52 -6.95
C PHE A 130 25.29 3.76 -8.46
N TYR A 131 24.43 4.62 -9.02
CA TYR A 131 24.43 4.99 -10.44
C TYR A 131 25.82 5.37 -10.98
N PRO A 132 26.65 6.17 -10.28
CA PRO A 132 27.98 6.50 -10.78
C PRO A 132 28.94 5.31 -10.89
N ALA A 133 28.71 4.24 -10.10
CA ALA A 133 29.55 3.04 -10.05
C ALA A 133 29.12 1.97 -11.06
N THR A 134 27.85 1.93 -11.46
CA THR A 134 27.30 0.94 -12.39
C THR A 134 27.14 1.47 -13.82
N SER A 135 27.00 2.79 -14.02
CA SER A 135 26.74 3.40 -15.32
C SER A 135 27.99 3.87 -16.08
N ARG A 136 29.16 4.02 -15.44
CA ARG A 136 30.40 4.38 -16.14
C ARG A 136 31.11 3.11 -16.63
N LYS A 137 30.80 2.70 -17.85
CA LYS A 137 31.66 1.88 -18.70
C LYS A 137 32.03 2.66 -19.95
#